data_AF-A0A0G1YIP7-F1
#
_entry.id   AF-A0A0G1YIP7-F1
#
_cell.length_a   1.000
_cell.length_b   1.000
_cell.length_c   1.000
_cell.angle_alpha   90.00
_cell.angle_beta   90.00
_cell.angle_gamma   90.00
#
_symmetry.space_group_name_H-M   'P 1'
#
loop_
_entity.id
_entity.type
_entity.pdbx_description
1 polymer ?
#
loop_
_entity_poly.entity_id
_entity_poly.type
_entity_poly.pdbx_seq_one_letter_code
_entity_poly.pdbx_strand_id
1 'polypeptide(L)'
;MDAGKEQFSLLKEQAEKVSPQRLSDMITIFTQSYENLPQAAIPSLPLEVAVVEVTRIGDSSSKNEEKPLVRAPDVTPPVSPDGGKLGELIAAAEPLNHSVAGLLRSCRLGEVKGKVLTVRAFYSWHKEKLESARSQPILNQAVAQVFGQPLQVRIELAQK
;
A
#
# COMPACT_ATOMS: atom_id res chain seq x y z
N MET A 1 -10.47 45.86 -14.93
CA MET A 1 -9.47 44.77 -14.85
C MET A 1 -9.13 44.56 -13.38
N ASP A 2 -9.90 43.73 -12.68
CA ASP A 2 -9.71 43.48 -11.24
C ASP A 2 -9.29 42.03 -10.92
N ALA A 3 -9.43 41.12 -11.90
CA ALA A 3 -9.11 39.71 -11.77
C ALA A 3 -7.69 39.40 -11.26
N GLY A 4 -6.70 40.28 -11.48
CA GLY A 4 -5.35 40.09 -10.97
C GLY A 4 -5.21 40.21 -9.45
N LYS A 5 -6.02 41.08 -8.81
CA LYS A 5 -5.96 41.30 -7.35
C LYS A 5 -6.63 40.16 -6.59
N GLU A 6 -7.76 39.68 -7.10
CA GLU A 6 -8.49 38.54 -6.52
C GLU A 6 -7.65 37.26 -6.57
N GLN A 7 -7.02 36.96 -7.71
CA GLN A 7 -6.14 35.79 -7.87
C GLN A 7 -4.93 35.86 -6.94
N PHE A 8 -4.33 37.04 -6.78
CA PHE A 8 -3.21 37.24 -5.86
C PHE A 8 -3.60 37.00 -4.40
N SER A 9 -4.80 37.45 -3.99
CA SER A 9 -5.32 37.21 -2.65
C SER A 9 -5.54 35.72 -2.37
N LEU A 10 -6.08 34.98 -3.36
CA LEU A 10 -6.28 33.53 -3.25
C LEU A 10 -4.96 32.77 -3.12
N LEU A 11 -3.97 33.11 -3.95
CA LEU A 11 -2.63 32.51 -3.90
C LEU A 11 -1.95 32.74 -2.55
N LYS A 12 -2.11 33.95 -1.97
CA LYS A 12 -1.56 34.27 -0.66
C LYS A 12 -2.21 33.43 0.44
N GLU A 13 -3.53 33.33 0.45
CA GLU A 13 -4.27 32.52 1.43
C GLU A 13 -3.89 31.03 1.35
N GLN A 14 -3.69 30.50 0.14
CA GLN A 14 -3.24 29.12 -0.07
C GLN A 14 -1.81 28.90 0.43
N ALA A 15 -0.90 29.83 0.17
CA ALA A 15 0.48 29.75 0.63
C ALA A 15 0.58 29.78 2.17
N GLU A 16 -0.28 30.55 2.84
CA GLU A 16 -0.33 30.59 4.31
C GLU A 16 -0.80 29.27 4.94
N LYS A 17 -1.59 28.46 4.21
CA LYS A 17 -2.09 27.16 4.66
C LYS A 17 -1.11 26.00 4.41
N VAL A 18 -0.05 26.22 3.64
CA VAL A 18 0.94 25.19 3.29
C VAL A 18 2.26 25.48 4.00
N SER A 19 2.54 24.73 5.06
CA SER A 19 3.82 24.84 5.77
C SER A 19 4.98 24.25 4.94
N PRO A 20 6.23 24.71 5.16
CA PRO A 20 7.42 24.14 4.51
C PRO A 20 7.58 22.63 4.77
N GLN A 21 7.24 22.18 5.98
CA GLN A 21 7.27 20.76 6.33
C GLN A 21 6.25 19.98 5.51
N ARG A 22 5.00 20.47 5.42
CA ARG A 22 3.96 19.85 4.59
C ARG A 22 4.38 19.73 3.13
N LEU A 23 5.05 20.76 2.59
CA LEU A 23 5.55 20.73 1.22
C LEU A 23 6.64 19.66 1.05
N SER A 24 7.56 19.53 2.01
CA SER A 24 8.58 18.48 2.02
C SER A 24 7.97 17.08 2.08
N ASP A 25 6.93 16.88 2.88
CA ASP A 25 6.22 15.61 2.99
C ASP A 25 5.52 15.26 1.67
N MET A 26 4.82 16.23 1.05
CA MET A 26 4.21 16.06 -0.26
C MET A 26 5.22 15.63 -1.32
N ILE A 27 6.36 16.34 -1.41
CA ILE A 27 7.43 16.01 -2.36
C ILE A 27 7.92 14.59 -2.14
N THR A 28 8.12 14.19 -0.88
CA THR A 28 8.61 12.85 -0.53
C THR A 28 7.61 11.77 -0.97
N ILE A 29 6.33 11.94 -0.64
CA ILE A 29 5.26 10.98 -0.96
C ILE A 29 5.10 10.81 -2.47
N PHE A 30 5.08 11.91 -3.23
CA PHE A 30 4.98 11.85 -4.69
C PHE A 30 6.24 11.25 -5.34
N THR A 31 7.43 11.56 -4.83
CA THR A 31 8.69 10.98 -5.34
C THR A 31 8.72 9.47 -5.12
N GLN A 32 8.34 9.00 -3.94
CA GLN A 32 8.23 7.57 -3.65
C GLN A 32 7.18 6.89 -4.51
N SER A 33 6.02 7.53 -4.72
CA SER A 33 4.95 6.98 -5.55
C SER A 33 5.36 6.89 -7.02
N TYR A 34 6.15 7.85 -7.51
CA TYR A 34 6.73 7.82 -8.86
C TYR A 34 7.68 6.63 -9.06
N GLU A 35 8.55 6.32 -8.10
CA GLU A 35 9.46 5.15 -8.16
C GLU A 35 8.69 3.82 -8.27
N ASN A 36 7.44 3.77 -7.82
CA ASN A 36 6.61 2.56 -7.76
C ASN A 36 5.64 2.40 -8.94
N LEU A 37 5.52 3.42 -9.82
CA LEU A 37 4.75 3.35 -11.06
C LEU A 37 5.04 2.10 -11.92
N PRO A 38 6.30 1.72 -12.19
CA PRO A 38 6.58 0.58 -13.07
C PRO A 38 6.25 -0.79 -12.45
N GLN A 39 6.07 -0.86 -11.13
CA GLN A 39 5.76 -2.11 -10.42
C GLN A 39 4.26 -2.30 -10.17
N ALA A 40 3.46 -1.26 -10.37
CA ALA A 40 2.04 -1.30 -10.14
C ALA A 40 1.31 -1.99 -11.29
N ALA A 41 0.38 -2.90 -10.96
CA ALA A 41 -0.50 -3.54 -11.94
C ALA A 41 -1.35 -2.51 -12.71
N ILE A 42 -1.64 -1.37 -12.07
CA ILE A 42 -2.31 -0.22 -12.68
C ILE A 42 -1.41 1.01 -12.45
N PRO A 43 -0.84 1.61 -13.51
CA PRO A 43 0.13 2.70 -13.37
C PRO A 43 -0.40 3.94 -12.64
N SER A 44 -1.71 4.21 -12.61
CA SER A 44 -2.26 5.37 -11.91
C SER A 44 -2.40 5.18 -10.39
N LEU A 45 -2.47 3.92 -9.94
CA LEU A 45 -2.80 3.57 -8.55
C LEU A 45 -1.80 4.15 -7.52
N PRO A 46 -0.46 4.12 -7.75
CA PRO A 46 0.49 4.72 -6.81
C PRO A 46 0.25 6.23 -6.59
N LEU A 47 -0.13 6.96 -7.64
CA LEU A 47 -0.42 8.39 -7.55
C LEU A 47 -1.75 8.66 -6.87
N GLU A 48 -2.76 7.81 -7.10
CA GLU A 48 -4.04 7.89 -6.41
C GLU A 48 -3.86 7.71 -4.89
N VAL A 49 -3.03 6.75 -4.48
CA VAL A 49 -2.66 6.54 -3.06
C VAL A 49 -1.90 7.74 -2.50
N ALA A 50 -0.96 8.31 -3.25
CA ALA A 50 -0.21 9.51 -2.87
C ALA A 50 -1.14 10.69 -2.55
N VAL A 51 -2.17 10.92 -3.37
CA VAL A 51 -3.16 11.98 -3.18
C VAL A 51 -3.98 11.74 -1.90
N VAL A 52 -4.37 10.50 -1.62
CA VAL A 52 -5.08 10.14 -0.39
C VAL A 52 -4.19 10.38 0.84
N GLU A 53 -2.90 10.13 0.75
CA GLU A 53 -1.98 10.32 1.89
C GLU A 53 -1.72 11.81 2.17
N VAL A 54 -1.47 12.60 1.13
CA VAL A 54 -1.26 14.04 1.22
C VAL A 54 -2.48 14.79 1.77
N THR A 55 -3.68 14.34 1.43
CA THR A 55 -4.92 14.96 1.93
C THR A 55 -5.15 14.67 3.42
N ARG A 56 -4.63 13.55 3.94
CA ARG A 56 -4.75 13.18 5.36
C ARG A 56 -3.77 13.89 6.27
N ILE A 57 -2.60 14.29 5.75
CA ILE A 57 -1.54 14.99 6.52
C ILE A 57 -2.00 16.39 6.99
N GLY A 58 -3.03 16.97 6.36
CA GLY A 58 -3.55 18.29 6.74
C GLY A 58 -4.51 18.32 7.92
N ASP A 59 -5.05 17.18 8.35
CA ASP A 59 -6.14 17.11 9.34
C ASP A 59 -5.60 16.68 10.71
N SER A 60 -4.78 17.55 11.32
CA SER A 60 -4.36 17.37 12.71
C SER A 60 -5.46 17.85 13.65
N SER A 61 -6.55 17.08 13.75
CA SER A 61 -7.47 17.10 14.90
C SER A 61 -8.01 15.67 15.13
N SER A 62 -7.70 15.14 16.30
CA SER A 62 -7.98 13.79 16.80
C SER A 62 -9.37 13.20 16.48
N LYS A 63 -9.45 12.00 15.89
CA LYS A 63 -10.03 10.75 16.49
C LYS A 63 -10.42 9.70 15.42
N ASN A 64 -10.15 8.45 15.82
CA ASN A 64 -10.78 7.15 15.51
C ASN A 64 -12.06 7.06 14.63
N GLU A 65 -12.14 5.95 13.86
CA GLU A 65 -13.30 5.40 13.09
C GLU A 65 -13.75 6.23 11.86
N GLU A 66 -14.16 5.69 10.70
CA GLU A 66 -14.66 4.37 10.29
C GLU A 66 -14.50 4.20 8.75
N LYS A 67 -14.84 3.01 8.23
CA LYS A 67 -14.62 2.47 6.87
C LYS A 67 -15.75 2.83 5.89
N PRO A 68 -15.52 2.90 4.56
CA PRO A 68 -16.28 2.02 3.62
C PRO A 68 -15.39 1.52 2.44
N LEU A 69 -15.21 0.23 2.12
CA LEU A 69 -16.10 -0.75 1.45
C LEU A 69 -16.80 -0.26 0.17
N VAL A 70 -16.24 -0.50 -1.04
CA VAL A 70 -16.94 -0.87 -2.31
C VAL A 70 -15.89 -1.44 -3.31
N ARG A 71 -15.81 -2.77 -3.53
CA ARG A 71 -16.30 -3.64 -4.65
C ARG A 71 -15.57 -3.54 -6.01
N ALA A 72 -15.26 -4.73 -6.54
CA ALA A 72 -14.45 -5.08 -7.72
C ALA A 72 -15.07 -4.67 -9.09
N PRO A 73 -14.34 -4.91 -10.19
CA PRO A 73 -14.73 -6.09 -10.97
C PRO A 73 -13.57 -7.04 -11.35
N ASP A 74 -14.03 -8.27 -11.55
CA ASP A 74 -13.40 -9.49 -12.03
C ASP A 74 -12.76 -9.34 -13.43
N VAL A 75 -11.44 -9.59 -13.55
CA VAL A 75 -10.76 -10.01 -14.78
C VAL A 75 -9.48 -10.80 -14.41
N THR A 76 -9.49 -12.12 -14.55
CA THR A 76 -8.32 -12.92 -14.97
C THR A 76 -8.26 -12.92 -16.51
N PRO A 77 -7.17 -13.24 -17.26
CA PRO A 77 -5.80 -13.79 -16.97
C PRO A 77 -4.69 -12.97 -17.73
N PRO A 78 -3.42 -13.39 -18.04
CA PRO A 78 -2.72 -14.66 -17.84
C PRO A 78 -1.32 -14.59 -17.19
N VAL A 79 -0.87 -15.81 -16.88
CA VAL A 79 0.33 -16.25 -16.17
C VAL A 79 1.61 -15.92 -16.93
N SER A 80 2.65 -15.47 -16.22
CA SER A 80 4.06 -15.61 -16.64
C SER A 80 4.95 -15.92 -15.42
N PRO A 81 6.03 -16.72 -15.57
CA PRO A 81 6.36 -17.77 -14.61
C PRO A 81 7.66 -17.53 -13.81
N ASP A 82 7.95 -16.31 -13.38
CA ASP A 82 9.18 -16.00 -12.61
C ASP A 82 8.94 -15.70 -11.11
N GLY A 83 7.80 -16.12 -10.56
CA GLY A 83 7.33 -15.80 -9.20
C GLY A 83 7.17 -16.99 -8.24
N GLY A 84 7.99 -18.04 -8.39
CA GLY A 84 7.73 -19.45 -7.99
C GLY A 84 7.32 -19.83 -6.56
N LYS A 85 7.05 -18.87 -5.65
CA LYS A 85 6.37 -19.13 -4.34
C LYS A 85 5.48 -17.97 -3.90
N LEU A 86 5.85 -16.74 -4.27
CA LEU A 86 5.04 -15.56 -4.00
C LEU A 86 3.75 -15.57 -4.83
N GLY A 87 3.84 -15.99 -6.11
CA GLY A 87 2.67 -16.14 -6.97
C GLY A 87 1.69 -17.18 -6.43
N GLU A 88 2.21 -18.30 -5.93
CA GLU A 88 1.40 -19.34 -5.27
C GLU A 88 0.75 -18.82 -3.98
N LEU A 89 1.48 -18.02 -3.20
CA LEU A 89 0.95 -17.39 -1.99
C LEU A 89 -0.16 -16.39 -2.30
N ILE A 90 0.00 -15.59 -3.35
CA ILE A 90 -1.03 -14.67 -3.83
C ILE A 90 -2.25 -15.46 -4.29
N ALA A 91 -2.06 -16.54 -5.07
CA ALA A 91 -3.14 -17.39 -5.55
C ALA A 91 -3.90 -18.10 -4.43
N ALA A 92 -3.22 -18.51 -3.35
CA ALA A 92 -3.85 -19.11 -2.16
C ALA A 92 -4.54 -18.06 -1.27
N ALA A 93 -4.00 -16.84 -1.20
CA ALA A 93 -4.59 -15.75 -0.42
C ALA A 93 -5.79 -15.09 -1.12
N GLU A 94 -5.83 -15.12 -2.46
CA GLU A 94 -6.88 -14.53 -3.29
C GLU A 94 -8.30 -15.00 -2.94
N PRO A 95 -8.61 -16.32 -2.87
CA PRO A 95 -9.95 -16.80 -2.51
C PRO A 95 -10.31 -16.56 -1.04
N LEU A 96 -9.32 -16.34 -0.16
CA LEU A 96 -9.55 -16.06 1.26
C LEU A 96 -9.85 -14.58 1.47
N ASN A 97 -9.05 -13.70 0.85
CA ASN A 97 -9.18 -12.25 0.94
C ASN A 97 -8.42 -11.52 -0.16
N HIS A 98 -9.17 -10.98 -1.13
CA HIS A 98 -8.62 -10.17 -2.21
C HIS A 98 -7.78 -8.98 -1.75
N SER A 99 -8.11 -8.33 -0.62
CA SER A 99 -7.31 -7.22 -0.10
C SER A 99 -5.93 -7.69 0.35
N VAL A 100 -5.82 -8.85 0.99
CA VAL A 100 -4.53 -9.42 1.41
C VAL A 100 -3.70 -9.82 0.18
N ALA A 101 -4.32 -10.44 -0.82
CA ALA A 101 -3.65 -10.77 -2.08
C ALA A 101 -3.14 -9.53 -2.82
N GLY A 102 -3.93 -8.45 -2.85
CA GLY A 102 -3.52 -7.16 -3.41
C GLY A 102 -2.29 -6.56 -2.70
N LEU A 103 -2.29 -6.58 -1.37
CA LEU A 103 -1.14 -6.14 -0.57
C LEU A 103 0.12 -6.97 -0.83
N LEU A 104 -0.03 -8.28 -1.00
CA LEU A 104 1.07 -9.21 -1.30
C LEU A 104 1.69 -8.98 -2.69
N ARG A 105 0.93 -8.49 -3.69
CA ARG A 105 1.46 -8.11 -5.01
C ARG A 105 2.50 -6.98 -4.89
N SER A 106 2.33 -6.10 -3.91
CA SER A 106 3.25 -5.00 -3.59
C SER A 106 4.25 -5.38 -2.48
N CYS A 107 4.58 -6.67 -2.35
CA CYS A 107 5.56 -7.18 -1.40
C CYS A 107 6.59 -8.05 -2.11
N ARG A 108 7.73 -8.29 -1.44
CA ARG A 108 8.70 -9.31 -1.85
C ARG A 108 8.75 -10.43 -0.83
N LEU A 109 8.81 -11.66 -1.33
CA LEU A 109 9.07 -12.81 -0.48
C LEU A 109 10.52 -12.75 -0.01
N GLY A 110 10.71 -12.85 1.31
CA GLY A 110 12.02 -12.98 1.93
C GLY A 110 12.40 -14.44 2.14
N GLU A 111 13.41 -14.63 2.96
CA GLU A 111 13.87 -15.97 3.34
C GLU A 111 12.90 -16.63 4.35
N VAL A 112 12.88 -17.95 4.31
CA VAL A 112 12.29 -18.78 5.36
C VAL A 112 13.38 -19.13 6.36
N LYS A 113 13.28 -18.62 7.59
CA LYS A 113 14.20 -18.97 8.69
C LYS A 113 13.46 -19.86 9.68
N GLY A 114 13.73 -21.17 9.63
CA GLY A 114 13.07 -22.15 10.50
C GLY A 114 11.57 -22.21 10.24
N LYS A 115 10.76 -21.77 11.21
CA LYS A 115 9.28 -21.72 11.12
C LYS A 115 8.71 -20.35 10.77
N VAL A 116 9.54 -19.39 10.37
CA VAL A 116 9.12 -18.01 10.09
C VAL A 116 9.40 -17.68 8.62
N LEU A 117 8.35 -17.24 7.91
CA LEU A 117 8.44 -16.67 6.57
C LEU A 117 8.47 -15.15 6.69
N THR A 118 9.55 -14.52 6.22
CA THR A 118 9.61 -13.07 6.14
C THR A 118 9.03 -12.57 4.82
N VAL A 119 8.11 -11.62 4.87
CA VAL A 119 7.60 -10.88 3.71
C VAL A 119 8.01 -9.43 3.87
N ARG A 120 8.64 -8.87 2.83
CA ARG A 120 9.10 -7.49 2.83
C ARG A 120 8.08 -6.61 2.13
N ALA A 121 7.46 -5.70 2.88
CA ALA A 121 6.55 -4.68 2.36
C ALA A 121 7.32 -3.40 2.02
N PHE A 122 7.01 -2.75 0.90
CA PHE A 122 7.65 -1.49 0.50
C PHE A 122 7.14 -0.26 1.26
N TYR A 123 5.99 -0.37 1.93
CA TYR A 123 5.34 0.74 2.62
C TYR A 123 4.92 0.34 4.04
N SER A 124 5.00 1.29 4.97
CA SER A 124 4.60 1.14 6.37
C SER A 124 3.12 0.78 6.51
N TRP A 125 2.28 1.35 5.66
CA TRP A 125 0.85 1.04 5.63
C TRP A 125 0.56 -0.40 5.18
N HIS A 126 1.26 -0.90 4.14
CA HIS A 126 1.13 -2.30 3.72
C HIS A 126 1.55 -3.25 4.84
N LYS A 127 2.65 -2.93 5.54
CA LYS A 127 3.09 -3.69 6.72
C LYS A 127 1.99 -3.72 7.78
N GLU A 128 1.45 -2.57 8.18
CA GLU A 128 0.42 -2.49 9.21
C GLU A 128 -0.84 -3.28 8.82
N LYS A 129 -1.27 -3.21 7.56
CA LYS A 129 -2.42 -3.97 7.08
C LYS A 129 -2.20 -5.48 7.04
N LEU A 130 -1.01 -5.94 6.66
CA LEU A 130 -0.66 -7.36 6.66
C LEU A 130 -0.42 -7.90 8.08
N GLU A 131 0.05 -7.06 9.01
CA GLU A 131 0.27 -7.42 10.42
C GLU A 131 -1.01 -7.39 11.27
N SER A 132 -2.10 -6.84 10.74
CA SER A 132 -3.37 -6.78 11.45
C SER A 132 -3.93 -8.16 11.83
N ALA A 133 -4.65 -8.21 12.97
CA ALA A 133 -5.24 -9.45 13.51
C ALA A 133 -6.22 -10.17 12.54
N ARG A 134 -6.75 -9.47 11.53
CA ARG A 134 -7.60 -10.06 10.49
C ARG A 134 -6.79 -10.66 9.34
N SER A 135 -5.63 -10.10 9.00
CA SER A 135 -4.80 -10.51 7.86
C SER A 135 -3.84 -11.65 8.22
N GLN A 136 -3.29 -11.64 9.44
CA GLN A 136 -2.40 -12.68 9.96
C GLN A 136 -2.94 -14.13 9.85
N PRO A 137 -4.19 -14.44 10.26
CA PRO A 137 -4.72 -15.81 10.11
C PRO A 137 -4.85 -16.22 8.64
N ILE A 138 -5.19 -15.28 7.75
CA ILE A 138 -5.35 -15.52 6.32
C ILE A 138 -4.00 -15.81 5.67
N LEU A 139 -2.97 -15.03 6.03
CA LEU A 139 -1.60 -15.25 5.60
C LEU A 139 -1.08 -16.62 6.08
N ASN A 140 -1.28 -16.96 7.35
CA ASN A 140 -0.87 -18.27 7.88
C ASN A 140 -1.57 -19.42 7.15
N GLN A 141 -2.86 -19.28 6.82
CA GLN A 141 -3.61 -20.27 6.05
C GLN A 141 -3.09 -20.40 4.61
N ALA A 142 -2.87 -19.28 3.92
CA ALA A 142 -2.32 -19.27 2.56
C ALA A 142 -0.90 -19.89 2.54
N VAL A 143 -0.05 -19.56 3.51
CA VAL A 143 1.29 -20.14 3.62
C VAL A 143 1.25 -21.64 3.93
N ALA A 144 0.34 -22.09 4.79
CA ALA A 144 0.17 -23.52 5.06
C ALA A 144 -0.21 -24.31 3.81
N GLN A 145 -1.02 -23.73 2.92
CA GLN A 145 -1.37 -24.36 1.64
C GLN A 145 -0.17 -24.43 0.68
N VAL A 146 0.63 -23.36 0.58
CA VAL A 146 1.75 -23.29 -0.37
C VAL A 146 2.97 -24.07 0.10
N PHE A 147 3.31 -23.98 1.38
CA PHE A 147 4.52 -24.59 1.94
C PHE A 147 4.26 -25.95 2.59
N GLY A 148 3.00 -26.39 2.68
CA GLY A 148 2.60 -27.65 3.32
C GLY A 148 2.84 -27.70 4.84
N GLN A 149 3.27 -26.59 5.45
CA GLN A 149 3.53 -26.46 6.88
C GLN A 149 3.04 -25.10 7.40
N PRO A 150 2.52 -25.05 8.64
CA PRO A 150 2.15 -23.80 9.28
C PRO A 150 3.41 -23.00 9.63
N LEU A 151 3.74 -22.04 8.79
CA LEU A 151 4.81 -21.07 9.02
C LEU A 151 4.20 -19.76 9.53
N GLN A 152 4.89 -19.11 10.45
CA GLN A 152 4.49 -17.80 10.96
C GLN A 152 4.94 -16.71 9.98
N VAL A 153 4.01 -15.84 9.57
CA VAL A 153 4.31 -14.78 8.61
C VAL A 153 4.72 -13.50 9.32
N ARG A 154 5.97 -13.08 9.12
CA ARG A 154 6.50 -11.82 9.66
C ARG A 154 6.63 -10.80 8.54
N ILE A 155 6.11 -9.60 8.76
CA ILE A 155 6.19 -8.51 7.78
C ILE A 155 7.28 -7.52 8.19
N GLU A 156 8.22 -7.26 7.29
CA GLU A 156 9.30 -6.29 7.50
C GLU A 156 9.25 -5.21 6.43
N LEU A 157 9.72 -4.01 6.76
CA LEU A 157 9.86 -2.97 5.77
C LEU A 157 11.07 -3.27 4.89
N ALA A 158 10.89 -3.26 3.57
CA ALA A 158 11.99 -3.31 2.64
C ALA A 158 12.79 -2.01 2.78
N GLN A 159 13.94 -2.08 3.45
CA GLN A 159 14.92 -1.00 3.36
C GLN A 159 15.59 -1.07 1.98
N LYS A 160 15.77 0.11 1.39
CA LYS A 160 16.44 0.34 0.11
C LYS A 160 17.85 -0.25 0.10
#